data_AF-A0A2V7RZW7-F1
#
_entry.id   AF-A0A2V7RZW7-F1
#
_cell.length_a   1.000
_cell.length_b   1.000
_cell.length_c   1.000
_cell.angle_alpha   90.00
_cell.angle_beta   90.00
_cell.angle_gamma   90.00
#
_symmetry.space_group_name_H-M   'P 1'
#
loop_
_entity.id
_entity.type
_entity.pdbx_description
1 polymer ?
#
loop_
_entity_poly.entity_id
_entity_poly.type
_entity_poly.pdbx_seq_one_letter_code
_entity_poly.pdbx_strand_id
1 'polypeptide(L)'
;MLESRFYSATPLRVFAALLAAIGLVPVANLISGGRAVPWWHAAVVEWSTTGLAIVLIAILLTVAAGQRLERAIERSKRLLLAPSPVAFEIGAAVVVTILAATFAWYCFSGLVFTGDEMAQRWQARMLLAGRLFLPAEGHREFFSSFGVLDDNGRWFSQFPIGGPLVIAIGMALGAPWLVNPLLAGLTARNLYRFFSRAYDDLTARLATFLFAASPFVLIMSASELNHVATLALATLALAELPAWMEATENRVRRRRAVVIGLAIGGAVAVRPLDGAVVALVIAVLQLHAARSSSARWRSLAWQAAAAAIPVALLLWSNGRTTGSPLLFGYDALNGAA
;
A
#
# COMPACT_ATOMS: atom_id res chain seq x y z
N MET A 1 0.70 -35.86 -12.23
CA MET A 1 1.35 -36.12 -10.93
C MET A 1 2.60 -35.25 -10.90
N LEU A 2 2.43 -33.99 -10.51
CA LEU A 2 3.52 -33.01 -10.45
C LEU A 2 4.14 -33.12 -9.06
N GLU A 3 5.42 -33.46 -9.02
CA GLU A 3 6.23 -33.50 -7.80
C GLU A 3 6.03 -32.19 -7.02
N SER A 4 5.44 -32.31 -5.83
CA SER A 4 5.50 -31.27 -4.82
C SER A 4 6.97 -31.10 -4.43
N ARG A 5 7.66 -30.16 -5.07
CA ARG A 5 8.93 -29.67 -4.54
C ARG A 5 8.62 -29.11 -3.17
N PHE A 6 8.94 -29.89 -2.13
CA PHE A 6 9.01 -29.42 -0.76
C PHE A 6 10.07 -28.32 -0.74
N TYR A 7 9.66 -27.08 -0.98
CA TYR A 7 10.46 -25.95 -0.57
C TYR A 7 10.65 -26.11 0.94
N SER A 8 11.89 -26.36 1.34
CA SER A 8 12.28 -26.33 2.74
C SER A 8 11.65 -25.11 3.39
N ALA A 9 10.85 -25.29 4.45
CA ALA A 9 10.26 -24.17 5.17
C ALA A 9 11.33 -23.38 5.96
N THR A 10 12.57 -23.89 6.02
CA THR A 10 13.67 -23.34 6.81
C THR A 10 14.03 -21.90 6.41
N PRO A 11 14.21 -21.53 5.12
CA PRO A 11 14.47 -20.14 4.74
C PRO A 11 13.33 -19.21 5.13
N LEU A 12 12.06 -19.63 4.99
CA LEU A 12 10.89 -18.86 5.42
C LEU A 12 10.88 -18.66 6.94
N ARG A 13 11.20 -19.70 7.71
CA ARG A 13 11.28 -19.63 9.18
C ARG A 13 12.42 -18.75 9.66
N VAL A 14 13.60 -18.86 9.04
CA VAL A 14 14.76 -18.00 9.31
C VAL A 14 14.42 -16.55 8.99
N PHE A 15 13.80 -16.30 7.83
CA PHE A 15 13.36 -14.96 7.45
C PHE A 15 12.31 -14.40 8.42
N ALA A 16 11.33 -15.20 8.83
CA ALA A 16 10.35 -14.79 9.84
C ALA A 16 11.00 -14.46 11.19
N ALA A 17 11.98 -15.26 11.64
CA ALA A 17 12.75 -14.98 12.86
C ALA A 17 13.58 -13.70 12.74
N LEU A 18 14.19 -13.45 11.58
CA LEU A 18 14.91 -12.20 11.31
C LEU A 18 13.96 -10.99 11.33
N LEU A 19 12.78 -11.08 10.71
CA LEU A 19 11.78 -10.02 10.76
C LEU A 19 11.30 -9.74 12.19
N ALA A 20 11.06 -10.79 12.98
CA ALA A 20 10.70 -10.66 14.39
C ALA A 20 11.82 -9.99 15.20
N ALA A 21 13.07 -10.39 14.97
CA ALA A 21 14.22 -9.78 15.63
C ALA A 21 14.37 -8.30 15.27
N ILE A 22 14.26 -7.94 13.98
CA ILE A 22 14.32 -6.55 13.53
C ILE A 22 13.19 -5.71 14.12
N GLY A 23 11.98 -6.27 14.28
CA GLY A 23 10.84 -5.59 14.90
C GLY A 23 11.01 -5.35 16.41
N LEU A 24 11.81 -6.18 17.09
CA LEU A 24 12.05 -6.10 18.54
C LEU A 24 13.34 -5.37 18.90
N VAL A 25 14.27 -5.20 17.97
CA VAL A 25 15.54 -4.50 18.22
C VAL A 25 15.36 -3.02 17.87
N PRO A 26 15.49 -2.09 18.84
CA PRO A 26 15.29 -0.67 18.57
C PRO A 26 16.55 -0.06 17.94
N VAL A 27 16.84 -0.40 16.68
CA VAL A 27 18.06 0.02 15.97
C VAL A 27 18.23 1.54 16.03
N ALA A 28 17.15 2.31 15.88
CA ALA A 28 17.19 3.77 16.02
C ALA A 28 17.70 4.23 17.39
N ASN A 29 17.27 3.58 18.48
CA ASN A 29 17.76 3.88 19.83
C ASN A 29 19.18 3.39 20.06
N LEU A 30 19.60 2.28 19.44
CA LEU A 30 20.98 1.82 19.50
C LEU A 30 21.93 2.85 18.87
N ILE A 31 21.52 3.42 17.74
CA ILE A 31 22.30 4.45 17.03
C ILE A 31 22.29 5.78 17.79
N SER A 32 21.14 6.19 18.33
CA SER A 32 20.96 7.51 18.93
C SER A 32 21.23 7.56 20.45
N GLY A 33 21.69 6.47 21.06
CA GLY A 33 21.80 6.36 22.52
C GLY A 33 20.47 6.56 23.26
N GLY A 34 19.37 6.02 22.71
CA GLY A 34 18.03 6.06 23.33
C GLY A 34 17.18 7.30 23.03
N ARG A 35 17.72 8.31 22.35
CA ARG A 35 17.02 9.59 22.08
C ARG A 35 15.97 9.53 20.98
N ALA A 36 16.12 8.67 19.98
CA ALA A 36 15.25 8.64 18.81
C ALA A 36 13.82 8.19 19.15
N VAL A 37 13.68 7.27 20.10
CA VAL A 37 12.40 6.70 20.53
C VAL A 37 12.36 6.67 22.07
N PRO A 38 12.10 7.82 22.73
CA PRO A 38 12.14 7.93 24.18
C PRO A 38 11.10 7.04 24.89
N TRP A 39 9.99 6.75 24.20
CA TRP A 39 8.89 5.92 24.70
C TRP A 39 9.12 4.42 24.51
N TRP A 40 10.26 4.00 23.95
CA TRP A 40 10.52 2.59 23.64
C TRP A 40 10.38 1.66 24.84
N HIS A 41 10.90 2.07 26.01
CA HIS A 41 10.80 1.25 27.22
C HIS A 41 9.35 1.00 27.63
N ALA A 42 8.51 2.04 27.60
CA ALA A 42 7.09 1.92 27.92
C ALA A 42 6.37 0.98 26.95
N ALA A 43 6.66 1.11 25.65
CA ALA A 43 6.10 0.22 24.63
C ALA A 43 6.52 -1.24 24.84
N VAL A 44 7.79 -1.53 25.14
CA VAL A 44 8.25 -2.91 25.43
C VAL A 44 7.53 -3.49 26.65
N VAL A 45 7.36 -2.71 27.71
CA VAL A 45 6.61 -3.13 28.90
C VAL A 45 5.17 -3.44 28.54
N GLU A 46 4.49 -2.55 27.83
CA GLU A 46 3.10 -2.74 27.38
C GLU A 46 2.95 -3.97 26.48
N TRP A 47 3.82 -4.15 25.50
CA TRP A 47 3.80 -5.30 24.59
C TRP A 47 4.09 -6.61 25.32
N SER A 48 5.05 -6.61 26.25
CA SER A 48 5.41 -7.80 27.01
C SER A 48 4.29 -8.21 27.96
N THR A 49 3.69 -7.24 28.67
CA THR A 49 2.61 -7.49 29.62
C THR A 49 1.31 -7.89 28.92
N THR A 50 0.90 -7.13 27.91
CA THR A 50 -0.29 -7.43 27.10
C THR A 50 -0.12 -8.74 26.33
N GLY A 51 1.04 -8.95 25.72
CA GLY A 51 1.37 -10.18 25.00
C GLY A 51 1.33 -11.41 25.91
N LEU A 52 1.94 -11.32 27.10
CA LEU A 52 1.88 -12.40 28.09
C LEU A 52 0.44 -12.67 28.54
N ALA A 53 -0.34 -11.62 28.83
CA ALA A 53 -1.75 -11.77 29.21
C ALA A 53 -2.56 -12.48 28.11
N ILE A 54 -2.38 -12.10 26.84
CA ILE A 54 -3.03 -12.77 25.71
C ILE A 54 -2.65 -14.25 25.63
N VAL A 55 -1.37 -14.59 25.79
CA VAL A 55 -0.90 -15.99 25.77
C VAL A 55 -1.51 -16.77 26.93
N LEU A 56 -1.52 -16.22 28.15
CA LEU A 56 -2.10 -16.88 29.32
C LEU A 56 -3.61 -17.08 29.16
N ILE A 57 -4.34 -16.10 28.63
CA ILE A 57 -5.76 -16.23 28.32
C ILE A 57 -5.99 -17.30 27.25
N ALA A 58 -5.17 -17.33 26.19
CA ALA A 58 -5.27 -18.35 25.14
C ALA A 58 -5.03 -19.76 25.68
N ILE A 59 -4.04 -19.94 26.56
CA ILE A 59 -3.77 -21.22 27.25
C ILE A 59 -4.96 -21.59 28.13
N LEU A 60 -5.46 -20.66 28.94
CA LEU A 60 -6.60 -20.89 29.83
C LEU A 60 -7.84 -21.31 29.05
N LEU A 61 -8.16 -20.62 27.95
CA LEU A 61 -9.29 -20.96 27.08
C LEU A 61 -9.11 -22.34 26.42
N THR A 62 -7.88 -22.69 26.03
CA THR A 62 -7.57 -24.00 25.45
C THR A 62 -7.74 -25.12 26.47
N VAL A 63 -7.26 -24.93 27.69
CA VAL A 63 -7.38 -25.91 28.79
C VAL A 63 -8.83 -26.04 29.25
N ALA A 64 -9.54 -24.92 29.43
CA ALA A 64 -10.90 -24.92 29.95
C ALA A 64 -11.97 -25.34 28.92
N ALA A 65 -11.74 -25.07 27.63
CA ALA A 65 -12.75 -25.20 26.59
C ALA A 65 -12.25 -25.84 25.28
N GLY A 66 -11.13 -26.58 25.29
CA GLY A 66 -10.44 -27.09 24.10
C GLY A 66 -11.36 -27.70 23.03
N GLN A 67 -12.18 -28.69 23.38
CA GLN A 67 -13.11 -29.32 22.42
C GLN A 67 -14.19 -28.37 21.86
N ARG A 68 -14.61 -27.37 22.65
CA ARG A 68 -15.58 -26.36 22.17
C ARG A 68 -14.88 -25.38 21.23
N LEU A 69 -13.66 -24.97 21.57
CA LEU A 69 -12.83 -24.07 20.77
C LEU A 69 -12.46 -24.71 19.43
N GLU A 70 -12.05 -25.98 19.42
CA GLU A 70 -11.73 -26.71 18.20
C GLU A 70 -12.94 -26.82 17.27
N ARG A 71 -14.12 -27.16 17.81
CA ARG A 71 -15.38 -27.15 17.05
C ARG A 71 -15.73 -25.77 16.52
N ALA A 72 -15.50 -24.72 17.30
CA ALA A 72 -15.74 -23.34 16.88
C ALA A 72 -14.80 -22.94 15.74
N ILE A 73 -13.50 -23.23 15.85
CA ILE A 73 -12.50 -23.00 14.80
C ILE A 73 -12.89 -23.73 13.51
N GLU A 74 -13.27 -25.00 13.60
CA GLU A 74 -13.66 -25.78 12.43
C GLU A 74 -14.98 -25.29 11.80
N ARG A 75 -15.91 -24.80 12.62
CA ARG A 75 -17.11 -24.11 12.11
C ARG A 75 -16.74 -22.80 11.41
N SER A 76 -15.86 -21.99 11.98
CA SER A 76 -15.40 -20.73 11.37
C SER A 76 -14.69 -20.95 10.05
N LYS A 77 -13.82 -21.97 9.95
CA LYS A 77 -13.18 -22.36 8.68
C LYS A 77 -14.22 -22.73 7.62
N ARG A 78 -15.20 -23.57 7.97
CA ARG A 78 -16.28 -23.95 7.05
C ARG A 78 -17.11 -22.75 6.60
N LEU A 79 -17.43 -21.82 7.49
CA LEU A 79 -18.15 -20.59 7.15
C LEU A 79 -17.33 -19.69 6.21
N LEU A 80 -16.02 -19.55 6.49
CA LEU A 80 -15.12 -18.74 5.67
C LEU A 80 -14.96 -19.33 4.27
N LEU A 81 -14.94 -20.66 4.15
CA LEU A 81 -14.81 -21.41 2.89
C LEU A 81 -16.14 -21.60 2.15
N ALA A 82 -17.29 -21.36 2.79
CA ALA A 82 -18.61 -21.61 2.19
C ALA A 82 -18.89 -20.80 0.91
N PRO A 83 -18.52 -19.50 0.80
CA PRO A 83 -18.67 -18.76 -0.45
C PRO A 83 -17.75 -19.29 -1.55
N SER A 84 -18.18 -19.22 -2.81
CA SER A 84 -17.29 -19.48 -3.94
C SER A 84 -16.11 -18.48 -3.95
N PRO A 85 -14.95 -18.82 -4.54
CA PRO A 85 -13.80 -17.91 -4.61
C PRO A 85 -14.15 -16.53 -5.18
N VAL A 86 -14.96 -16.48 -6.23
CA VAL A 86 -15.41 -15.22 -6.86
C VAL A 86 -16.33 -14.43 -5.94
N ALA A 87 -17.27 -15.11 -5.26
CA ALA A 87 -18.16 -14.45 -4.31
C ALA A 87 -17.39 -13.90 -3.11
N PHE A 88 -16.38 -14.63 -2.61
CA PHE A 88 -15.50 -14.16 -1.55
C PHE A 88 -14.67 -12.95 -2.00
N GLU A 89 -14.05 -13.01 -3.19
CA GLU A 89 -13.25 -11.91 -3.77
C GLU A 89 -14.07 -10.60 -3.82
N ILE A 90 -15.27 -10.67 -4.39
CA ILE A 90 -16.16 -9.51 -4.54
C ILE A 90 -16.68 -9.07 -3.17
N GLY A 91 -17.14 -10.03 -2.36
CA GLY A 91 -17.66 -9.76 -1.02
C GLY A 91 -16.64 -9.06 -0.12
N ALA A 92 -15.39 -9.52 -0.12
CA ALA A 92 -14.31 -8.90 0.64
C ALA A 92 -14.05 -7.46 0.18
N ALA A 93 -14.02 -7.21 -1.14
CA ALA A 93 -13.85 -5.86 -1.68
C ALA A 93 -14.98 -4.91 -1.26
N VAL A 94 -16.23 -5.37 -1.35
CA VAL A 94 -17.43 -4.61 -0.95
C VAL A 94 -17.40 -4.34 0.56
N VAL A 95 -17.16 -5.37 1.38
CA VAL A 95 -17.14 -5.23 2.85
C VAL A 95 -16.05 -4.25 3.29
N VAL A 96 -14.83 -4.36 2.76
CA VAL A 96 -13.74 -3.43 3.11
C VAL A 96 -14.05 -2.01 2.67
N THR A 97 -14.65 -1.83 1.49
CA THR A 97 -15.09 -0.51 1.01
C THR A 97 -16.11 0.11 1.97
N ILE A 98 -17.13 -0.66 2.36
CA ILE A 98 -18.18 -0.20 3.27
C ILE A 98 -17.57 0.15 4.64
N LEU A 99 -16.77 -0.74 5.22
CA LEU A 99 -16.13 -0.50 6.52
C LEU A 99 -15.25 0.75 6.49
N ALA A 100 -14.40 0.91 5.48
CA ALA A 100 -13.54 2.09 5.34
C ALA A 100 -14.36 3.37 5.13
N ALA A 101 -15.43 3.32 4.32
CA ALA A 101 -16.35 4.44 4.11
C ALA A 101 -17.10 4.82 5.41
N THR A 102 -17.52 3.84 6.20
CA THR A 102 -18.12 4.07 7.51
C THR A 102 -17.13 4.77 8.44
N PHE A 103 -15.87 4.34 8.47
CA PHE A 103 -14.83 5.01 9.25
C PHE A 103 -14.52 6.43 8.75
N ALA A 104 -14.56 6.67 7.44
CA ALA A 104 -14.36 8.00 6.87
C ALA A 104 -15.39 9.01 7.41
N TRP A 105 -16.65 8.59 7.54
CA TRP A 105 -17.71 9.44 8.11
C TRP A 105 -17.69 9.45 9.64
N TYR A 106 -17.50 8.31 10.28
CA TYR A 106 -17.56 8.20 11.73
C TYR A 106 -16.37 8.89 12.43
N CYS A 107 -15.16 8.71 11.90
CA CYS A 107 -13.94 9.26 12.50
C CYS A 107 -13.62 10.67 11.98
N PHE A 108 -13.92 10.96 10.71
CA PHE A 108 -13.44 12.18 10.05
C PHE A 108 -14.55 13.03 9.42
N SER A 109 -15.83 12.66 9.53
CA SER A 109 -16.96 13.37 8.92
C SER A 109 -16.82 13.58 7.40
N GLY A 110 -16.07 12.72 6.71
CA GLY A 110 -15.76 12.88 5.28
C GLY A 110 -14.87 14.08 4.95
N LEU A 111 -14.17 14.64 5.94
CA LEU A 111 -13.26 15.77 5.82
C LEU A 111 -11.80 15.33 5.98
N VAL A 112 -10.88 16.16 5.49
CA VAL A 112 -9.45 16.00 5.75
C VAL A 112 -9.13 16.32 7.21
N PHE A 113 -8.22 15.57 7.81
CA PHE A 113 -7.87 15.74 9.22
C PHE A 113 -6.44 16.26 9.44
N THR A 114 -5.48 15.77 8.66
CA THR A 114 -4.06 16.13 8.80
C THR A 114 -3.60 17.22 7.85
N GLY A 115 -2.50 17.90 8.18
CA GLY A 115 -1.88 18.89 7.28
C GLY A 115 -1.46 18.29 5.94
N ASP A 116 -1.02 17.03 5.93
CA ASP A 116 -0.67 16.32 4.69
C ASP A 116 -1.88 16.12 3.77
N GLU A 117 -3.03 15.74 4.33
CA GLU A 117 -4.28 15.62 3.58
C GLU A 117 -4.75 16.97 3.04
N MET A 118 -4.66 18.03 3.86
CA MET A 118 -5.01 19.39 3.44
C MET A 118 -4.14 19.85 2.26
N ALA A 119 -2.82 19.62 2.33
CA ALA A 119 -1.88 20.00 1.28
C ALA A 119 -2.13 19.22 -0.02
N GLN A 120 -2.37 17.91 0.06
CA GLN A 120 -2.73 17.10 -1.10
C GLN A 120 -4.06 17.52 -1.73
N ARG A 121 -5.08 17.80 -0.91
CA ARG A 121 -6.40 18.24 -1.39
C ARG A 121 -6.35 19.64 -2.00
N TRP A 122 -5.50 20.52 -1.47
CA TRP A 122 -5.23 21.82 -2.08
C TRP A 122 -4.56 21.67 -3.46
N GLN A 123 -3.53 20.82 -3.56
CA GLN A 123 -2.90 20.52 -4.85
C GLN A 123 -3.89 19.86 -5.83
N ALA A 124 -4.77 18.97 -5.37
CA ALA A 124 -5.83 18.37 -6.19
C ALA A 124 -6.80 19.42 -6.76
N ARG A 125 -7.18 20.45 -5.98
CA ARG A 125 -7.99 21.58 -6.48
C ARG A 125 -7.28 22.35 -7.58
N MET A 126 -5.97 22.58 -7.43
CA MET A 126 -5.18 23.25 -8.46
C MET A 126 -5.13 22.44 -9.76
N LEU A 127 -4.94 21.12 -9.66
CA LEU A 127 -4.96 20.22 -10.81
C LEU A 127 -6.32 20.26 -11.53
N LEU A 128 -7.44 20.26 -10.80
CA LEU A 128 -8.78 20.42 -11.39
C LEU A 128 -8.97 21.78 -12.08
N ALA A 129 -8.29 22.82 -11.61
CA ALA A 129 -8.24 24.13 -12.25
C ALA A 129 -7.25 24.20 -13.43
N GLY A 130 -6.62 23.09 -13.81
CA GLY A 130 -5.63 23.02 -14.89
C GLY A 130 -4.27 23.64 -14.53
N ARG A 131 -3.93 23.74 -13.24
CA ARG A 131 -2.70 24.37 -12.74
C ARG A 131 -1.84 23.38 -11.95
N LEU A 132 -0.53 23.41 -12.19
CA LEU A 132 0.45 22.65 -11.38
C LEU A 132 0.92 23.43 -10.15
N PHE A 133 1.00 24.74 -10.27
CA PHE A 133 1.41 25.68 -9.21
C PHE A 133 0.58 26.96 -9.34
N LEU A 134 0.46 27.71 -8.26
CA LEU A 134 -0.06 29.07 -8.23
C LEU A 134 1.10 30.07 -8.22
N PRO A 135 0.88 31.33 -8.62
CA PRO A 135 1.84 32.38 -8.30
C PRO A 135 2.03 32.47 -6.78
N ALA A 136 3.26 32.76 -6.37
CA ALA A 136 3.60 33.11 -4.99
C ALA A 136 2.65 34.15 -4.41
N GLU A 137 2.21 33.92 -3.18
CA GLU A 137 1.38 34.88 -2.43
C GLU A 137 2.25 36.00 -1.86
N GLY A 138 1.78 37.24 -1.97
CA GLY A 138 2.53 38.43 -1.52
C GLY A 138 2.66 38.52 -0.01
N HIS A 139 1.72 37.90 0.72
CA HIS A 139 1.67 37.90 2.19
C HIS A 139 1.78 36.47 2.75
N ARG A 140 2.93 35.84 2.52
CA ARG A 140 3.17 34.41 2.84
C ARG A 140 2.88 34.04 4.30
N GLU A 141 3.07 34.98 5.22
CA GLU A 141 2.83 34.82 6.66
C GLU A 141 1.39 34.42 7.01
N PHE A 142 0.41 34.75 6.16
CA PHE A 142 -1.00 34.38 6.39
C PHE A 142 -1.44 33.11 5.66
N PHE A 143 -0.68 32.66 4.67
CA PHE A 143 -1.06 31.57 3.77
C PHE A 143 -0.09 30.37 3.80
N SER A 144 1.01 30.47 4.53
CA SER A 144 1.90 29.34 4.80
C SER A 144 1.15 28.25 5.57
N SER A 145 1.21 27.02 5.07
CA SER A 145 0.58 25.84 5.68
C SER A 145 1.52 24.65 5.57
N PHE A 146 1.35 23.68 6.46
CA PHE A 146 2.17 22.46 6.47
C PHE A 146 2.15 21.75 5.11
N GLY A 147 3.32 21.37 4.60
CA GLY A 147 3.45 20.63 3.34
C GLY A 147 3.20 21.45 2.06
N VAL A 148 3.18 22.79 2.17
CA VAL A 148 3.11 23.71 1.04
C VAL A 148 4.39 24.56 1.02
N LEU A 149 4.95 24.78 -0.18
CA LEU A 149 6.15 25.58 -0.38
C LEU A 149 5.99 26.58 -1.53
N ASP A 150 6.74 27.66 -1.41
CA ASP A 150 6.95 28.64 -2.47
C ASP A 150 8.40 28.55 -2.93
N ASP A 151 8.60 28.06 -4.15
CA ASP A 151 9.91 27.94 -4.78
C ASP A 151 9.95 28.79 -6.06
N ASN A 152 10.83 29.79 -6.09
CA ASN A 152 11.03 30.68 -7.24
C ASN A 152 9.73 31.32 -7.79
N GLY A 153 8.82 31.73 -6.90
CA GLY A 153 7.56 32.36 -7.31
C GLY A 153 6.44 31.36 -7.64
N ARG A 154 6.67 30.05 -7.40
CA ARG A 154 5.72 28.98 -7.65
C ARG A 154 5.27 28.38 -6.33
N TRP A 155 3.98 28.51 -6.06
CA TRP A 155 3.36 28.01 -4.85
C TRP A 155 2.68 26.66 -5.13
N PHE A 156 3.16 25.59 -4.52
CA PHE A 156 2.68 24.22 -4.72
C PHE A 156 2.95 23.36 -3.47
N SER A 157 2.41 22.14 -3.44
CA SER A 157 2.59 21.24 -2.30
C SER A 157 3.76 20.27 -2.52
N GLN A 158 4.39 19.84 -1.42
CA GLN A 158 5.52 18.91 -1.43
C GLN A 158 5.20 17.55 -2.06
N PHE A 159 3.92 17.20 -2.22
CA PHE A 159 3.52 15.88 -2.64
C PHE A 159 3.75 15.60 -4.13
N PRO A 160 4.28 14.41 -4.47
CA PRO A 160 4.33 13.93 -5.85
C PRO A 160 2.94 13.95 -6.50
N ILE A 161 2.87 14.33 -7.77
CA ILE A 161 1.62 14.60 -8.50
C ILE A 161 0.60 13.44 -8.48
N GLY A 162 1.05 12.19 -8.36
CA GLY A 162 0.18 11.02 -8.42
C GLY A 162 -0.86 10.96 -7.29
N GLY A 163 -0.49 11.30 -6.06
CA GLY A 163 -1.42 11.29 -4.92
C GLY A 163 -2.56 12.30 -5.09
N PRO A 164 -2.24 13.59 -5.27
CA PRO A 164 -3.21 14.64 -5.57
C PRO A 164 -4.06 14.35 -6.82
N LEU A 165 -3.51 13.70 -7.86
CA LEU A 165 -4.30 13.33 -9.05
C LEU A 165 -5.39 12.30 -8.72
N VAL A 166 -5.08 11.31 -7.87
CA VAL A 166 -6.05 10.31 -7.41
C VAL A 166 -7.17 10.99 -6.59
N ILE A 167 -6.82 11.94 -5.73
CA ILE A 167 -7.81 12.74 -4.96
C ILE A 167 -8.63 13.63 -5.91
N ALA A 168 -8.00 14.26 -6.90
CA ALA A 168 -8.67 15.11 -7.87
C ALA A 168 -9.78 14.38 -8.61
N ILE A 169 -9.60 13.10 -8.96
CA ILE A 169 -10.66 12.26 -9.55
C ILE A 169 -11.87 12.18 -8.62
N GLY A 170 -11.67 11.90 -7.34
CA GLY A 170 -12.76 11.86 -6.35
C GLY A 170 -13.44 13.21 -6.15
N MET A 171 -12.65 14.29 -6.16
CA MET A 171 -13.18 15.65 -6.08
C MET A 171 -14.03 16.01 -7.31
N ALA A 172 -13.61 15.63 -8.52
CA ALA A 172 -14.38 15.86 -9.74
C ALA A 172 -15.73 15.12 -9.72
N LEU A 173 -15.78 13.96 -9.05
CA LEU A 173 -17.00 13.17 -8.84
C LEU A 173 -17.82 13.63 -7.62
N GLY A 174 -17.38 14.65 -6.88
CA GLY A 174 -18.06 15.16 -5.69
C GLY A 174 -17.94 14.28 -4.44
N ALA A 175 -17.10 13.24 -4.46
CA ALA A 175 -16.95 12.28 -3.37
C ALA A 175 -15.48 11.92 -3.08
N PRO A 176 -14.61 12.90 -2.72
CA PRO A 176 -13.19 12.63 -2.43
C PRO A 176 -12.98 11.66 -1.27
N TRP A 177 -13.85 11.70 -0.26
CA TRP A 177 -13.85 10.80 0.91
C TRP A 177 -14.04 9.32 0.54
N LEU A 178 -14.57 9.02 -0.65
CA LEU A 178 -14.83 7.65 -1.09
C LEU A 178 -13.65 7.02 -1.86
N VAL A 179 -12.66 7.82 -2.26
CA VAL A 179 -11.52 7.34 -3.06
C VAL A 179 -10.72 6.28 -2.32
N ASN A 180 -10.23 6.58 -1.12
CA ASN A 180 -9.43 5.63 -0.35
C ASN A 180 -10.23 4.38 0.10
N PRO A 181 -11.52 4.47 0.50
CA PRO A 181 -12.34 3.29 0.73
C PRO A 181 -12.44 2.35 -0.50
N LEU A 182 -12.63 2.90 -1.70
CA LEU A 182 -12.67 2.09 -2.94
C LEU A 182 -11.32 1.43 -3.23
N LEU A 183 -10.22 2.16 -3.01
CA LEU A 183 -8.86 1.64 -3.18
C LEU A 183 -8.53 0.56 -2.13
N ALA A 184 -9.08 0.66 -0.92
CA ALA A 184 -8.97 -0.38 0.10
C ALA A 184 -9.73 -1.66 -0.30
N GLY A 185 -10.94 -1.53 -0.84
CA GLY A 185 -11.68 -2.66 -1.42
C GLY A 185 -10.92 -3.32 -2.57
N LEU A 186 -10.33 -2.53 -3.47
CA LEU A 186 -9.46 -3.03 -4.54
C LEU A 186 -8.23 -3.76 -3.98
N THR A 187 -7.63 -3.23 -2.91
CA THR A 187 -6.49 -3.84 -2.21
C THR A 187 -6.87 -5.22 -1.64
N ALA A 188 -8.02 -5.32 -0.95
CA ALA A 188 -8.51 -6.60 -0.41
C ALA A 188 -8.70 -7.65 -1.51
N ARG A 189 -9.29 -7.25 -2.64
CA ARG A 189 -9.40 -8.08 -3.84
C ARG A 189 -8.04 -8.54 -4.37
N ASN A 190 -7.09 -7.62 -4.50
CA ASN A 190 -5.75 -7.91 -5.02
C ASN A 190 -5.00 -8.89 -4.10
N LEU A 191 -5.10 -8.69 -2.78
CA LEU A 191 -4.51 -9.60 -1.80
C LEU A 191 -5.09 -11.01 -1.92
N TYR A 192 -6.42 -11.15 -1.98
CA TYR A 192 -7.04 -12.46 -2.19
C TYR A 192 -6.56 -13.12 -3.49
N ARG A 193 -6.54 -12.39 -4.61
CA ARG A 193 -6.07 -12.90 -5.91
C ARG A 193 -4.61 -13.34 -5.92
N PHE A 194 -3.76 -12.68 -5.14
CA PHE A 194 -2.36 -13.05 -4.98
C PHE A 194 -2.24 -14.31 -4.12
N PHE A 195 -2.79 -14.29 -2.90
CA PHE A 195 -2.66 -15.40 -1.97
C PHE A 195 -3.33 -16.68 -2.46
N SER A 196 -4.47 -16.60 -3.16
CA SER A 196 -5.14 -17.77 -3.74
C SER A 196 -4.35 -18.47 -4.85
N ARG A 197 -3.36 -17.79 -5.44
CA ARG A 197 -2.42 -18.40 -6.39
C ARG A 197 -1.12 -18.85 -5.73
N ALA A 198 -0.68 -18.16 -4.68
CA ALA A 198 0.57 -18.45 -3.99
C ALA A 198 0.44 -19.51 -2.88
N TYR A 199 -0.77 -19.69 -2.32
CA TYR A 199 -1.08 -20.55 -1.18
C TYR A 199 -2.46 -21.21 -1.36
N ASP A 200 -2.89 -21.99 -0.37
CA ASP A 200 -4.24 -22.57 -0.34
C ASP A 200 -5.34 -21.51 -0.08
N ASP A 201 -6.58 -21.85 -0.45
CA ASP A 201 -7.73 -20.93 -0.37
C ASP A 201 -8.03 -20.49 1.07
N LEU A 202 -7.83 -21.36 2.08
CA LEU A 202 -8.06 -20.98 3.48
C LEU A 202 -7.06 -19.90 3.90
N THR A 203 -5.78 -20.09 3.60
CA THR A 203 -4.73 -19.09 3.86
C THR A 203 -5.04 -17.77 3.16
N ALA A 204 -5.50 -17.80 1.91
CA ALA A 204 -5.85 -16.60 1.15
C ALA A 204 -7.02 -15.83 1.77
N ARG A 205 -8.07 -16.53 2.21
CA ARG A 205 -9.22 -15.91 2.86
C ARG A 205 -8.88 -15.36 4.24
N LEU A 206 -8.07 -16.08 5.02
CA LEU A 206 -7.61 -15.61 6.33
C LEU A 206 -6.74 -14.35 6.21
N ALA A 207 -5.80 -14.32 5.27
CA ALA A 207 -4.98 -13.13 5.03
C ALA A 207 -5.82 -11.92 4.63
N THR A 208 -6.83 -12.13 3.76
CA THR A 208 -7.75 -11.08 3.32
C THR A 208 -8.66 -10.61 4.47
N PHE A 209 -9.12 -11.53 5.32
CA PHE A 209 -9.90 -11.20 6.51
C PHE A 209 -9.09 -10.39 7.53
N LEU A 210 -7.84 -10.78 7.80
CA LEU A 210 -6.94 -10.03 8.70
C LEU A 210 -6.66 -8.63 8.18
N PHE A 211 -6.52 -8.46 6.86
CA PHE A 211 -6.43 -7.14 6.24
C PHE A 211 -7.71 -6.32 6.49
N ALA A 212 -8.89 -6.91 6.25
CA ALA A 212 -10.18 -6.25 6.43
C ALA A 212 -10.49 -5.88 7.89
N ALA A 213 -10.02 -6.69 8.84
CA ALA A 213 -10.23 -6.49 10.27
C ALA A 213 -9.18 -5.58 10.93
N SER A 214 -8.15 -5.16 10.19
CA SER A 214 -7.06 -4.34 10.76
C SER A 214 -7.53 -2.90 11.01
N PRO A 215 -7.52 -2.42 12.27
CA PRO A 215 -7.90 -1.04 12.58
C PRO A 215 -7.01 -0.02 11.87
N PHE A 216 -5.71 -0.31 11.74
CA PHE A 216 -4.78 0.54 11.02
C PHE A 216 -5.17 0.67 9.54
N VAL A 217 -5.51 -0.45 8.87
CA VAL A 217 -5.97 -0.41 7.48
C VAL A 217 -7.23 0.42 7.35
N LEU A 218 -8.23 0.23 8.22
CA LEU A 218 -9.50 0.95 8.17
C LEU A 218 -9.34 2.45 8.41
N ILE A 219 -8.55 2.85 9.42
CA ILE A 219 -8.28 4.27 9.73
C ILE A 219 -7.51 4.93 8.59
N MET A 220 -6.47 4.28 8.06
CA MET A 220 -5.71 4.82 6.92
C MET A 220 -6.59 4.94 5.68
N SER A 221 -7.45 3.95 5.42
CA SER A 221 -8.39 3.93 4.30
C SER A 221 -9.53 4.94 4.44
N ALA A 222 -9.75 5.45 5.65
CA ALA A 222 -10.73 6.49 5.94
C ALA A 222 -10.17 7.92 5.79
N SER A 223 -8.84 8.09 5.77
CA SER A 223 -8.15 9.36 5.49
C SER A 223 -8.03 9.64 3.98
N GLU A 224 -7.57 10.84 3.60
CA GLU A 224 -7.17 11.17 2.21
C GLU A 224 -5.65 11.03 1.96
N LEU A 225 -4.93 10.26 2.79
CA LEU A 225 -3.49 10.07 2.62
C LEU A 225 -3.15 9.18 1.40
N ASN A 226 -2.01 9.46 0.76
CA ASN A 226 -1.54 8.76 -0.43
C ASN A 226 -1.02 7.32 -0.22
N HIS A 227 -0.95 6.86 1.04
CA HIS A 227 -0.55 5.50 1.39
C HIS A 227 -1.48 4.45 0.77
N VAL A 228 -2.79 4.70 0.78
CA VAL A 228 -3.80 3.74 0.33
C VAL A 228 -3.75 3.57 -1.19
N ALA A 229 -3.57 4.67 -1.93
CA ALA A 229 -3.36 4.62 -3.38
C ALA A 229 -2.08 3.85 -3.76
N THR A 230 -0.98 4.09 -3.04
CA THR A 230 0.27 3.37 -3.24
C THR A 230 0.12 1.88 -2.94
N LEU A 231 -0.57 1.53 -1.86
CA LEU A 231 -0.86 0.14 -1.48
C LEU A 231 -1.73 -0.58 -2.52
N ALA A 232 -2.77 0.08 -3.03
CA ALA A 232 -3.65 -0.49 -4.04
C ALA A 232 -2.90 -0.78 -5.35
N LEU A 233 -2.01 0.13 -5.76
CA LEU A 233 -1.16 -0.03 -6.94
C LEU A 233 -0.09 -1.12 -6.72
N ALA A 234 0.58 -1.13 -5.57
CA ALA A 234 1.56 -2.16 -5.23
C ALA A 234 0.94 -3.56 -5.20
N THR A 235 -0.23 -3.71 -4.56
CA THR A 235 -0.94 -5.00 -4.51
C THR A 235 -1.52 -5.40 -5.86
N LEU A 236 -1.90 -4.45 -6.71
CA LEU A 236 -2.30 -4.75 -8.10
C LEU A 236 -1.14 -5.35 -8.89
N ALA A 237 0.05 -4.74 -8.82
CA ALA A 237 1.25 -5.28 -9.46
C ALA A 237 1.57 -6.69 -8.94
N LEU A 238 1.45 -6.90 -7.63
CA LEU A 238 1.68 -8.19 -6.98
C LEU A 238 0.65 -9.25 -7.40
N ALA A 239 -0.64 -8.90 -7.46
CA ALA A 239 -1.72 -9.83 -7.84
C ALA A 239 -1.63 -10.28 -9.31
N GLU A 240 -1.04 -9.46 -10.17
CA GLU A 240 -0.87 -9.76 -11.59
C GLU A 240 0.41 -10.57 -11.88
N LEU A 241 1.35 -10.62 -10.94
CA LEU A 241 2.63 -11.32 -11.09
C LEU A 241 2.47 -12.83 -11.32
N PRO A 242 1.70 -13.60 -10.53
CA PRO A 242 1.49 -15.03 -10.81
C PRO A 242 0.87 -15.27 -12.18
N ALA A 243 -0.14 -14.48 -12.55
CA ALA A 243 -0.81 -14.57 -13.84
C ALA A 243 0.14 -14.25 -15.02
N TRP A 244 1.13 -13.37 -14.83
CA TRP A 244 2.19 -13.12 -15.79
C TRP A 244 3.16 -14.30 -15.92
N MET A 245 3.51 -14.95 -14.80
CA MET A 245 4.41 -16.11 -14.76
C MET A 245 3.78 -17.33 -15.46
N GLU A 246 2.50 -17.59 -15.17
CA GLU A 246 1.71 -18.73 -15.65
C GLU A 246 1.19 -18.57 -17.08
N ALA A 247 1.13 -17.34 -17.60
CA ALA A 247 0.62 -17.10 -18.95
C ALA A 247 1.34 -17.98 -19.99
N THR A 248 0.59 -18.68 -20.82
CA THR A 248 1.10 -19.44 -21.98
C THR A 248 1.11 -18.56 -23.23
N GLU A 249 0.07 -17.76 -23.42
CA GLU A 249 -0.06 -16.82 -24.54
C GLU A 249 0.74 -15.53 -24.35
N ASN A 250 1.45 -15.12 -25.41
CA ASN A 250 2.20 -13.86 -25.42
C ASN A 250 1.32 -12.62 -25.23
N ARG A 251 0.10 -12.62 -25.79
CA ARG A 251 -0.84 -11.49 -25.66
C ARG A 251 -1.26 -11.30 -24.21
N VAL A 252 -1.64 -12.39 -23.53
CA VAL A 252 -2.00 -12.36 -22.10
C VAL A 252 -0.80 -11.90 -21.27
N ARG A 253 0.39 -12.46 -21.50
CA ARG A 253 1.61 -12.06 -20.80
C ARG A 253 1.91 -10.57 -20.94
N ARG A 254 1.84 -10.03 -22.17
CA ARG A 254 2.06 -8.60 -22.43
C ARG A 254 1.03 -7.74 -21.70
N ARG A 255 -0.25 -8.12 -21.71
CA ARG A 255 -1.30 -7.40 -20.97
C ARG A 255 -1.00 -7.34 -19.48
N ARG A 256 -0.62 -8.46 -18.86
CA ARG A 256 -0.24 -8.51 -17.44
C ARG A 256 0.99 -7.63 -17.17
N ALA A 257 2.00 -7.69 -18.03
CA ALA A 257 3.19 -6.85 -17.93
C ALA A 257 2.86 -5.35 -18.01
N VAL A 258 1.94 -4.93 -18.90
CA VAL A 258 1.47 -3.55 -18.97
C VAL A 258 0.75 -3.13 -17.69
N VAL A 259 -0.12 -3.97 -17.13
CA VAL A 259 -0.83 -3.66 -15.87
C VAL A 259 0.17 -3.53 -14.72
N ILE A 260 1.14 -4.44 -14.61
CA ILE A 260 2.24 -4.36 -13.62
C ILE A 260 3.02 -3.06 -13.79
N GLY A 261 3.35 -2.69 -15.03
CA GLY A 261 4.10 -1.47 -15.34
C GLY A 261 3.36 -0.20 -14.94
N LEU A 262 2.10 -0.06 -15.34
CA LEU A 262 1.25 1.07 -14.94
C LEU A 262 1.09 1.15 -13.42
N ALA A 263 0.94 0.00 -12.75
CA ALA A 263 0.78 -0.06 -11.31
C ALA A 263 2.06 0.37 -10.57
N ILE A 264 3.23 -0.16 -10.95
CA ILE A 264 4.52 0.23 -10.38
C ILE A 264 4.82 1.71 -10.66
N GLY A 265 4.70 2.13 -11.92
CA GLY A 265 4.98 3.51 -12.30
C GLY A 265 4.01 4.49 -11.62
N GLY A 266 2.74 4.10 -11.45
CA GLY A 266 1.75 4.85 -10.69
C GLY A 266 2.12 4.94 -9.21
N ALA A 267 2.56 3.84 -8.59
CA ALA A 267 3.03 3.85 -7.21
C ALA A 267 4.22 4.78 -7.03
N VAL A 268 5.18 4.79 -7.98
CA VAL A 268 6.30 5.75 -7.99
C VAL A 268 5.80 7.19 -8.14
N ALA A 269 4.82 7.45 -9.01
CA ALA A 269 4.26 8.79 -9.18
C ALA A 269 3.51 9.30 -7.95
N VAL A 270 2.99 8.41 -7.11
CA VAL A 270 2.28 8.72 -5.86
C VAL A 270 3.27 8.86 -4.69
N ARG A 271 4.16 7.87 -4.52
CA ARG A 271 5.19 7.79 -3.45
C ARG A 271 6.48 7.17 -4.04
N PRO A 272 7.45 7.98 -4.50
CA PRO A 272 8.61 7.53 -5.27
C PRO A 272 9.43 6.41 -4.61
N LEU A 273 9.78 6.58 -3.33
CA LEU A 273 10.60 5.61 -2.60
C LEU A 273 9.88 4.27 -2.45
N ASP A 274 8.62 4.29 -2.00
CA ASP A 274 7.82 3.07 -1.80
C ASP A 274 7.58 2.34 -3.14
N GLY A 275 7.26 3.10 -4.19
CA GLY A 275 7.13 2.57 -5.55
C GLY A 275 8.43 1.95 -6.07
N ALA A 276 9.59 2.57 -5.78
CA ALA A 276 10.90 2.04 -6.18
C ALA A 276 11.25 0.74 -5.44
N VAL A 277 10.93 0.63 -4.15
CA VAL A 277 11.11 -0.61 -3.37
C VAL A 277 10.23 -1.72 -3.93
N VAL A 278 8.95 -1.44 -4.22
CA VAL A 278 8.04 -2.41 -4.87
C VAL A 278 8.56 -2.81 -6.24
N ALA A 279 9.03 -1.85 -7.04
CA ALA A 279 9.61 -2.10 -8.36
C ALA A 279 10.80 -3.06 -8.27
N LEU A 280 11.71 -2.83 -7.30
CA LEU A 280 12.88 -3.66 -7.09
C LEU A 280 12.50 -5.10 -6.74
N VAL A 281 11.57 -5.30 -5.80
CA VAL A 281 11.13 -6.64 -5.38
C VAL A 281 10.49 -7.39 -6.55
N ILE A 282 9.56 -6.75 -7.27
CA ILE A 282 8.91 -7.37 -8.43
C ILE A 282 9.92 -7.64 -9.55
N ALA A 283 10.86 -6.71 -9.79
CA ALA A 283 11.90 -6.88 -10.79
C ALA A 283 12.78 -8.10 -10.46
N VAL A 284 13.23 -8.29 -9.21
CA VAL A 284 14.05 -9.47 -8.85
C VAL A 284 13.31 -10.77 -9.16
N LEU A 285 12.03 -10.87 -8.83
CA LEU A 285 11.20 -12.05 -9.11
C LEU A 285 11.01 -12.28 -10.62
N GLN A 286 10.71 -11.24 -11.37
CA GLN A 286 10.51 -11.32 -12.82
C GLN A 286 11.81 -11.60 -13.57
N LEU A 287 12.92 -10.98 -13.16
CA LEU A 287 14.26 -11.20 -13.70
C LEU A 287 14.69 -12.63 -13.46
N HIS A 288 14.36 -13.23 -12.31
CA HIS A 288 14.57 -14.65 -12.04
C HIS A 288 13.72 -15.54 -12.95
N ALA A 289 12.42 -15.27 -13.06
CA ALA A 289 11.49 -16.08 -13.84
C ALA A 289 11.75 -16.04 -15.35
N ALA A 290 12.34 -14.96 -15.86
CA ALA A 290 12.53 -14.75 -17.28
C ALA A 290 13.89 -15.20 -17.83
N ARG A 291 14.84 -15.62 -16.96
CA ARG A 291 16.15 -16.18 -17.37
C ARG A 291 16.02 -17.34 -18.35
N SER A 292 14.92 -18.08 -18.27
CA SER A 292 14.62 -19.25 -19.10
C SER A 292 13.65 -18.97 -20.25
N SER A 293 13.24 -17.71 -20.50
CA SER A 293 12.21 -17.40 -21.50
C SER A 293 12.38 -16.03 -22.17
N SER A 294 12.72 -16.06 -23.46
CA SER A 294 12.79 -14.86 -24.30
C SER A 294 11.46 -14.11 -24.40
N ALA A 295 10.33 -14.84 -24.36
CA ALA A 295 8.99 -14.25 -24.36
C ALA A 295 8.72 -13.42 -23.08
N ARG A 296 9.16 -13.91 -21.91
CA ARG A 296 9.07 -13.16 -20.66
C ARG A 296 9.97 -11.92 -20.72
N TRP A 297 11.19 -12.04 -21.26
CA TRP A 297 12.08 -10.89 -21.46
C TRP A 297 11.48 -9.80 -22.33
N ARG A 298 10.92 -10.15 -23.49
CA ARG A 298 10.24 -9.20 -24.37
C ARG A 298 9.03 -8.53 -23.69
N SER A 299 8.35 -9.21 -22.77
CA SER A 299 7.23 -8.61 -22.05
C SER A 299 7.67 -7.55 -21.02
N LEU A 300 8.90 -7.60 -20.52
CA LEU A 300 9.43 -6.57 -19.61
C LEU A 300 9.62 -5.22 -20.31
N ALA A 301 9.89 -5.21 -21.62
CA ALA A 301 9.92 -3.97 -22.39
C ALA A 301 8.55 -3.27 -22.40
N TRP A 302 7.46 -4.04 -22.50
CA TRP A 302 6.10 -3.49 -22.40
C TRP A 302 5.77 -2.98 -21.01
N GLN A 303 6.24 -3.67 -19.97
CA GLN A 303 6.13 -3.22 -18.59
C GLN A 303 6.89 -1.90 -18.37
N ALA A 304 8.13 -1.81 -18.85
CA ALA A 304 8.95 -0.60 -18.74
C ALA A 304 8.32 0.58 -19.48
N ALA A 305 7.85 0.37 -20.71
CA ALA A 305 7.15 1.40 -21.49
C ALA A 305 5.87 1.87 -20.77
N ALA A 306 5.10 0.95 -20.18
CA ALA A 306 3.91 1.28 -19.41
C ALA A 306 4.24 2.05 -18.13
N ALA A 307 5.28 1.65 -17.38
CA ALA A 307 5.74 2.34 -16.18
C ALA A 307 6.29 3.75 -16.47
N ALA A 308 6.90 3.94 -17.65
CA ALA A 308 7.45 5.23 -18.05
C ALA A 308 6.37 6.32 -18.16
N ILE A 309 5.11 6.00 -18.42
CA ILE A 309 4.03 6.99 -18.56
C ILE A 309 3.79 7.78 -17.26
N PRO A 310 3.40 7.15 -16.13
CA PRO A 310 3.22 7.86 -14.87
C PRO A 310 4.53 8.43 -14.30
N VAL A 311 5.68 7.77 -14.54
CA VAL A 311 6.98 8.31 -14.10
C VAL A 311 7.36 9.56 -14.89
N ALA A 312 7.11 9.60 -16.20
CA ALA A 312 7.33 10.80 -17.00
C ALA A 312 6.42 11.95 -16.54
N LEU A 313 5.17 11.67 -16.18
CA LEU A 313 4.26 12.67 -15.61
C LEU A 313 4.80 13.26 -14.31
N LEU A 314 5.32 12.41 -13.41
CA LEU A 314 5.99 12.84 -12.18
C LEU A 314 7.20 13.74 -12.47
N LEU A 315 8.12 13.27 -13.31
CA LEU A 315 9.35 13.99 -13.65
C LEU A 315 9.05 15.32 -14.36
N TRP A 316 8.07 15.33 -15.26
CA TRP A 316 7.59 16.55 -15.89
C TRP A 316 7.01 17.52 -14.87
N SER A 317 6.14 17.04 -13.96
CA SER A 317 5.57 17.87 -12.91
C SER A 317 6.66 18.51 -12.05
N ASN A 318 7.63 17.73 -11.59
CA ASN A 318 8.77 18.24 -10.82
C ASN A 318 9.55 19.31 -11.60
N GLY A 319 9.90 19.05 -12.86
CA GLY A 319 10.59 20.03 -13.70
C GLY A 319 9.80 21.34 -13.88
N ARG A 320 8.46 21.26 -13.85
CA ARG A 320 7.57 22.43 -13.93
C ARG A 320 7.37 23.15 -12.60
N THR A 321 7.46 22.46 -11.46
CA THR A 321 7.31 23.04 -10.12
C THR A 321 8.66 23.49 -9.57
N THR A 322 9.57 22.56 -9.28
CA THR A 322 10.88 22.80 -8.64
C THR A 322 11.97 23.26 -9.62
N GLY A 323 11.68 23.25 -10.93
CA GLY A 323 12.67 23.59 -11.96
C GLY A 323 13.64 22.46 -12.31
N SER A 324 13.62 21.34 -11.59
CA SER A 324 14.43 20.15 -11.87
C SER A 324 13.56 18.87 -11.80
N PRO A 325 13.59 17.99 -12.82
CA PRO A 325 12.80 16.76 -12.81
C PRO A 325 13.08 15.81 -11.64
N LEU A 326 14.30 15.86 -11.09
CA LEU A 326 14.77 14.97 -10.02
C LEU A 326 14.77 15.64 -8.64
N LEU A 327 14.37 16.91 -8.54
CA LEU A 327 14.20 17.60 -7.26
C LEU A 327 12.73 17.47 -6.83
N PHE A 328 12.48 16.67 -5.80
CA PHE A 328 11.13 16.46 -5.27
C PHE A 328 10.72 17.58 -4.33
N GLY A 329 9.42 17.88 -4.26
CA GLY A 329 8.90 18.93 -3.38
C GLY A 329 9.23 18.72 -1.90
N TYR A 330 9.29 17.46 -1.45
CA TYR A 330 9.72 17.12 -0.10
C TYR A 330 11.17 17.55 0.18
N ASP A 331 12.09 17.24 -0.73
CA ASP A 331 13.51 17.61 -0.60
C ASP A 331 13.71 19.12 -0.75
N ALA A 332 12.94 19.76 -1.61
CA ALA A 332 12.94 21.22 -1.75
C ALA A 332 12.46 21.93 -0.48
N LEU A 333 11.48 21.36 0.23
CA LEU A 333 10.94 21.91 1.47
C LEU A 333 11.86 21.66 2.68
N ASN A 334 12.44 20.46 2.79
CA ASN A 334 13.16 20.03 4.00
C ASN A 334 14.70 20.02 3.86
N GLY A 335 15.22 20.31 2.66
CA GLY A 335 16.62 20.12 2.32
C GLY A 335 16.92 18.69 1.84
N ALA A 336 18.06 18.51 1.15
CA ALA A 336 18.54 17.18 0.80
C ALA A 336 18.89 16.40 2.08
N ALA A 337 18.40 15.16 2.17
CA ALA A 337 18.75 14.22 3.24
C ALA A 337 20.22 13.79 3.21
#